data_AF-A0A924TJC5-F1
#
_entry.id   AF-A0A924TJC5-F1
#
_cell.length_a   1.000
_cell.length_b   1.000
_cell.length_c   1.000
_cell.angle_alpha   90.00
_cell.angle_beta   90.00
_cell.angle_gamma   90.00
#
_symmetry.space_group_name_H-M   'P 1'
#
loop_
_entity.id
_entity.type
_entity.pdbx_description
1 polymer ?
#
loop_
_entity_poly.entity_id
_entity_poly.type
_entity_poly.pdbx_seq_one_letter_code
_entity_poly.pdbx_strand_id
1 'polypeptide(L)'
;MQTDRKIKIAILDLYEGHANQGMRCIREIINQWGEANNIDVTYDEFEVRQKLQVPDLSYDAYISSGGPGSPLDTVDTEWEHQYFSWLQQVEDYNTNILNDTKKHIFFICHSFQLACRHYNIATVCKRKSTSFGVFPIHMLPEGFNETIFEGLKDPFYAVDSRDYQVIAPNYQQLAKMGAKILSIEKERPHIP
;
A
#
# COMPACT_ATOMS: atom_id res chain seq x y z
N MET A 1 7.01 32.86 11.09
CA MET A 1 8.16 31.94 10.96
C MET A 1 7.60 30.64 10.41
N GLN A 2 7.84 30.38 9.13
CA GLN A 2 7.46 29.11 8.50
C GLN A 2 8.43 28.08 9.09
N THR A 3 7.96 27.25 10.00
CA THR A 3 8.75 26.12 10.50
C THR A 3 9.08 25.24 9.30
N ASP A 4 10.36 25.13 8.95
CA ASP A 4 10.91 24.18 7.98
C ASP A 4 10.60 22.75 8.47
N ARG A 5 9.35 22.32 8.27
CA ARG A 5 8.90 21.00 8.71
C ARG A 5 9.46 19.98 7.73
N LYS A 6 10.58 19.38 8.14
CA LYS A 6 11.15 18.21 7.48
C LYS A 6 10.18 17.04 7.59
N ILE A 7 9.82 16.43 6.46
CA ILE A 7 9.00 15.22 6.40
C ILE A 7 9.92 14.00 6.29
N LYS A 8 9.67 12.98 7.12
CA LYS A 8 10.37 11.70 7.10
C LYS A 8 9.47 10.58 6.60
N ILE A 9 9.89 9.88 5.55
CA ILE A 9 9.15 8.76 4.98
C ILE A 9 9.96 7.48 5.16
N ALA A 10 9.34 6.43 5.70
CA ALA A 10 9.96 5.10 5.69
C ALA A 10 9.44 4.31 4.49
N ILE A 11 10.36 3.76 3.69
CA ILE A 11 10.05 2.90 2.56
C ILE A 11 10.38 1.46 2.96
N LEU A 12 9.38 0.60 3.02
CA LEU A 12 9.54 -0.82 3.29
C LEU A 12 9.74 -1.54 1.95
N ASP A 13 10.94 -2.09 1.74
CA ASP A 13 11.32 -2.81 0.53
C ASP A 13 11.02 -4.31 0.68
N LEU A 14 10.02 -4.77 -0.08
CA LEU A 14 9.59 -6.18 -0.18
C LEU A 14 10.13 -6.90 -1.42
N TYR A 15 11.11 -6.34 -2.13
CA TYR A 15 11.68 -6.94 -3.33
C TYR A 15 12.67 -8.09 -3.07
N GLU A 16 13.04 -8.36 -1.82
CA GLU A 16 13.88 -9.53 -1.48
C GLU A 16 15.20 -9.56 -2.26
N GLY A 17 15.88 -8.42 -2.33
CA GLY A 17 17.14 -8.27 -3.08
C GLY A 17 17.01 -8.30 -4.61
N HIS A 18 15.80 -8.47 -5.16
CA HIS A 18 15.60 -8.44 -6.61
C HIS A 18 15.66 -7.00 -7.16
N ALA A 19 16.43 -6.84 -8.25
CA ALA A 19 16.45 -5.59 -9.00
C ALA A 19 15.06 -5.24 -9.51
N ASN A 20 14.65 -3.99 -9.31
CA ASN A 20 13.32 -3.53 -9.65
C ASN A 20 13.32 -2.04 -10.03
N GLN A 21 12.30 -1.63 -10.77
CA GLN A 21 12.07 -0.22 -11.11
C GLN A 21 11.12 0.47 -10.13
N GLY A 22 10.37 -0.29 -9.32
CA GLY A 22 9.37 0.25 -8.39
C GLY A 22 10.00 1.16 -7.34
N MET A 23 11.10 0.74 -6.71
CA MET A 23 11.84 1.52 -5.72
C MET A 23 12.42 2.80 -6.33
N ARG A 24 12.92 2.75 -7.58
CA ARG A 24 13.37 3.95 -8.30
C ARG A 24 12.21 4.93 -8.49
N CYS A 25 11.07 4.47 -8.99
CA CYS A 25 9.90 5.32 -9.19
C CYS A 25 9.38 5.92 -7.87
N ILE A 26 9.35 5.16 -6.77
CA ILE A 26 8.95 5.67 -5.45
C ILE A 26 9.87 6.82 -5.03
N ARG A 27 11.19 6.64 -5.12
CA ARG A 27 12.18 7.69 -4.81
C ARG A 27 11.99 8.94 -5.68
N GLU A 28 11.81 8.75 -6.99
CA GLU A 28 11.58 9.85 -7.93
C GLU A 28 10.30 10.63 -7.58
N ILE A 29 9.20 9.95 -7.27
CA ILE A 29 7.93 10.57 -6.88
C ILE A 29 8.09 11.39 -5.58
N ILE A 30 8.75 10.82 -4.56
CA ILE A 30 8.98 11.52 -3.29
C ILE A 30 9.79 12.80 -3.51
N ASN A 31 10.89 12.71 -4.26
CA ASN A 31 11.75 13.86 -4.51
C ASN A 31 11.04 14.95 -5.33
N GLN A 32 10.38 14.57 -6.42
CA GLN A 32 9.62 15.50 -7.26
C GLN A 32 8.49 16.19 -6.47
N TRP A 33 7.79 15.45 -5.61
CA TRP A 33 6.76 16.01 -4.75
C TRP A 33 7.35 17.00 -3.73
N GLY A 34 8.47 16.65 -3.09
CA GLY A 34 9.17 17.54 -2.16
C GLY A 34 9.63 18.84 -2.82
N GLU A 35 10.25 18.74 -4.00
CA GLU A 35 10.68 19.89 -4.81
C GLU A 35 9.49 20.77 -5.23
N ALA A 36 8.42 20.17 -5.77
CA ALA A 36 7.25 20.90 -6.26
C ALA A 36 6.50 21.65 -5.15
N ASN A 37 6.58 21.16 -3.91
CA ASN A 37 5.91 21.78 -2.76
C ASN A 37 6.88 22.61 -1.88
N ASN A 38 8.16 22.69 -2.24
CA ASN A 38 9.21 23.33 -1.45
C ASN A 38 9.25 22.82 0.00
N ILE A 39 9.24 21.49 0.15
CA ILE A 39 9.28 20.77 1.43
C ILE A 39 10.57 19.95 1.48
N ASP A 40 11.32 20.04 2.59
CA ASP A 40 12.44 19.12 2.86
C ASP A 40 11.89 17.72 3.18
N VAL A 41 12.07 16.78 2.26
CA VAL A 41 11.65 15.39 2.42
C VAL A 41 12.88 14.50 2.49
N THR A 42 12.91 13.64 3.50
CA THR A 42 13.91 12.58 3.64
C THR A 42 13.22 11.24 3.72
N TYR A 43 13.90 10.21 3.27
CA TYR A 43 13.41 8.85 3.39
C TYR A 43 14.53 7.86 3.71
N ASP A 44 14.16 6.80 4.42
CA ASP A 44 15.00 5.65 4.71
C ASP A 44 14.35 4.39 4.11
N GLU A 45 15.17 3.49 3.57
CA GLU A 45 14.72 2.23 2.98
C GLU A 45 15.04 1.06 3.94
N PHE A 46 14.05 0.22 4.20
CA PHE A 46 14.13 -0.92 5.10
C PHE A 46 13.95 -2.22 4.32
N GLU A 47 14.99 -3.07 4.28
CA GLU A 47 14.91 -4.35 3.57
C GLU A 47 14.20 -5.40 4.44
N VAL A 48 12.89 -5.56 4.22
CA VAL A 48 12.02 -6.33 5.10
C VAL A 48 12.33 -7.82 5.02
N ARG A 49 12.42 -8.38 3.81
CA ARG A 49 12.33 -9.84 3.62
C ARG A 49 13.61 -10.60 3.94
N GLN A 50 14.78 -10.07 3.58
CA GLN A 50 16.05 -10.75 3.83
C GLN A 50 16.74 -10.27 5.11
N LYS A 51 16.67 -8.97 5.41
CA LYS A 51 17.35 -8.38 6.58
C LYS A 51 16.44 -8.19 7.79
N LEU A 52 15.14 -8.53 7.68
CA LEU A 52 14.16 -8.39 8.76
C LEU A 52 14.04 -6.95 9.28
N GLN A 53 14.31 -5.97 8.42
CA GLN A 53 14.30 -4.56 8.80
C GLN A 53 12.89 -3.99 8.71
N VAL A 54 12.44 -3.36 9.80
CA VAL A 54 11.21 -2.59 9.86
C VAL A 54 11.48 -1.22 10.50
N PRO A 55 10.77 -0.16 10.10
CA PRO A 55 10.95 1.16 10.69
C PRO A 55 10.34 1.24 12.09
N ASP A 56 10.71 2.29 12.82
CA ASP A 56 10.03 2.67 14.05
C ASP A 56 8.88 3.67 13.79
N LEU A 57 8.33 4.25 14.86
CA LEU A 57 7.24 5.22 14.81
C LEU A 57 7.70 6.69 14.66
N SER A 58 8.98 6.93 14.39
CA SER A 58 9.54 8.29 14.26
C SER A 58 9.29 8.95 12.90
N TYR A 59 8.78 8.20 11.92
CA TYR A 59 8.47 8.67 10.56
C TYR A 59 7.07 9.30 10.48
N ASP A 60 6.87 10.24 9.54
CA ASP A 60 5.58 10.88 9.29
C ASP A 60 4.66 10.00 8.43
N ALA A 61 5.23 9.27 7.46
CA ALA A 61 4.49 8.39 6.57
C ALA A 61 5.31 7.15 6.17
N TYR A 62 4.60 6.13 5.69
CA TYR A 62 5.17 4.84 5.32
C TYR A 62 4.71 4.44 3.93
N ILE A 63 5.61 3.91 3.12
CA ILE A 63 5.31 3.33 1.81
C ILE A 63 5.81 1.90 1.81
N SER A 64 4.90 0.94 1.64
CA SER A 64 5.24 -0.48 1.58
C SER A 64 5.17 -0.96 0.14
N SER A 65 6.30 -1.38 -0.41
CA SER A 65 6.45 -1.64 -1.84
C SER A 65 5.71 -2.91 -2.31
N GLY A 66 5.69 -3.09 -3.62
CA GLY A 66 5.46 -4.42 -4.19
C GLY A 66 6.64 -5.36 -3.91
N GLY A 67 6.56 -6.57 -4.44
CA GLY A 67 7.59 -7.58 -4.27
C GLY A 67 7.29 -8.80 -5.14
N PRO A 68 8.30 -9.64 -5.43
CA PRO A 68 8.10 -10.89 -6.15
C PRO A 68 7.48 -11.96 -5.24
N GLY A 69 6.99 -13.02 -5.85
CA GLY A 69 6.55 -14.21 -5.13
C GLY A 69 5.10 -14.18 -4.64
N SER A 70 4.75 -15.22 -3.90
CA SER A 70 3.39 -15.49 -3.43
C SER A 70 3.09 -14.77 -2.12
N PRO A 71 2.03 -13.95 -2.02
CA PRO A 71 1.55 -13.44 -0.73
C PRO A 71 0.81 -14.52 0.08
N LEU A 72 0.84 -15.80 -0.33
CA LEU A 72 0.23 -16.92 0.40
C LEU A 72 1.28 -17.86 1.01
N ASP A 73 2.49 -17.88 0.45
CA ASP A 73 3.53 -18.85 0.84
C ASP A 73 4.40 -18.30 1.99
N THR A 74 4.11 -17.09 2.45
CA THR A 74 4.91 -16.33 3.42
C THR A 74 4.33 -16.39 4.83
N VAL A 75 3.16 -17.02 4.99
CA VAL A 75 2.51 -17.22 6.30
C VAL A 75 3.51 -17.88 7.25
N ASP A 76 3.57 -17.37 8.47
CA ASP A 76 4.46 -17.82 9.55
C ASP A 76 5.98 -17.63 9.30
N THR A 77 6.37 -16.87 8.27
CA THR A 77 7.79 -16.52 8.09
C THR A 77 8.23 -15.42 9.06
N GLU A 78 9.50 -15.45 9.46
CA GLU A 78 10.05 -14.50 10.44
C GLU A 78 9.89 -13.04 10.00
N TRP A 79 10.20 -12.73 8.74
CA TRP A 79 10.06 -11.36 8.24
C TRP A 79 8.60 -10.89 8.25
N GLU A 80 7.65 -11.80 8.02
CA GLU A 80 6.24 -11.50 8.04
C GLU A 80 5.75 -11.21 9.47
N HIS A 81 6.25 -11.97 10.46
CA HIS A 81 6.01 -11.67 11.87
C HIS A 81 6.53 -10.27 12.26
N GLN A 82 7.75 -9.91 11.84
CA GLN A 82 8.31 -8.58 12.11
C GLN A 82 7.50 -7.48 11.41
N TYR A 83 7.13 -7.70 10.16
CA TYR A 83 6.33 -6.78 9.37
C TYR A 83 4.95 -6.52 9.99
N PHE A 84 4.23 -7.57 10.40
CA PHE A 84 2.92 -7.38 11.04
C PHE A 84 3.00 -6.94 12.49
N SER A 85 4.07 -7.25 13.22
CA SER A 85 4.35 -6.64 14.52
C SER A 85 4.53 -5.13 14.39
N TRP A 86 5.25 -4.66 13.38
CA TRP A 86 5.37 -3.23 13.06
C TRP A 86 4.02 -2.62 12.68
N LEU A 87 3.24 -3.30 11.83
CA LEU A 87 1.91 -2.82 11.44
C LEU A 87 1.00 -2.65 12.66
N GLN A 88 1.00 -3.62 13.59
CA GLN A 88 0.26 -3.52 14.84
C GLN A 88 0.70 -2.32 15.68
N GLN A 89 2.01 -2.03 15.78
CA GLN A 89 2.49 -0.84 16.48
C GLN A 89 1.97 0.46 15.87
N VAL A 90 1.85 0.54 14.55
CA VAL A 90 1.26 1.70 13.86
C VAL A 90 -0.23 1.83 14.21
N GLU A 91 -0.96 0.72 14.26
CA GLU A 91 -2.38 0.72 14.65
C GLU A 91 -2.59 1.12 16.11
N ASP A 92 -1.80 0.58 17.02
CA ASP A 92 -1.85 0.91 18.44
C ASP A 92 -1.56 2.41 18.65
N TYR A 93 -0.59 2.95 17.90
CA TYR A 93 -0.34 4.38 17.88
C TYR A 93 -1.54 5.18 17.37
N ASN A 94 -2.16 4.74 16.27
CA ASN A 94 -3.27 5.46 15.65
C ASN A 94 -4.58 5.39 16.45
N THR A 95 -4.82 4.30 17.18
CA THR A 95 -6.01 4.12 18.03
C THR A 95 -5.91 4.87 19.35
N ASN A 96 -4.70 5.20 19.81
CA ASN A 96 -4.51 6.05 20.97
C ASN A 96 -5.02 7.48 20.69
N ILE A 97 -6.02 7.90 21.49
CA ILE A 97 -6.64 9.23 21.39
C ILE A 97 -5.69 10.37 21.71
N LEU A 98 -4.58 10.11 22.42
CA LEU A 98 -3.57 11.11 22.76
C LEU A 98 -2.63 11.43 21.59
N ASN A 99 -2.65 10.61 20.53
CA ASN A 99 -1.85 10.83 19.34
C ASN A 99 -2.68 11.59 18.30
N ASP A 100 -2.56 12.92 18.31
CA ASP A 100 -3.30 13.81 17.41
C ASP A 100 -2.87 13.65 15.94
N THR A 101 -1.58 13.40 15.70
CA THR A 101 -1.06 13.16 14.35
C THR A 101 -1.05 11.67 14.08
N LYS A 102 -1.84 11.21 13.12
CA LYS A 102 -1.89 9.78 12.74
C LYS A 102 -0.75 9.44 11.78
N LYS A 103 -0.35 8.17 11.82
CA LYS A 103 0.63 7.55 10.92
C LYS A 103 -0.10 6.96 9.72
N HIS A 104 0.37 7.27 8.51
CA HIS A 104 -0.26 6.84 7.28
C HIS A 104 0.63 5.84 6.53
N ILE A 105 0.03 4.76 6.01
CA ILE A 105 0.74 3.74 5.24
C ILE A 105 0.11 3.61 3.85
N PHE A 106 0.93 3.62 2.80
CA PHE A 106 0.53 3.30 1.44
C PHE A 106 1.06 1.93 1.02
N PHE A 107 0.15 0.96 0.82
CA PHE A 107 0.50 -0.40 0.42
C PHE A 107 0.38 -0.56 -1.11
N ILE A 108 1.42 -1.12 -1.74
CA ILE A 108 1.53 -1.26 -3.19
C ILE A 108 1.61 -2.74 -3.58
N CYS A 109 0.75 -3.19 -4.49
CA CYS A 109 0.81 -4.52 -5.10
C CYS A 109 0.92 -5.67 -4.09
N HIS A 110 2.10 -6.26 -3.89
CA HIS A 110 2.33 -7.38 -2.98
C HIS A 110 1.99 -7.00 -1.52
N SER A 111 2.44 -5.84 -1.02
CA SER A 111 2.13 -5.44 0.35
C SER A 111 0.64 -5.14 0.56
N PHE A 112 -0.07 -4.68 -0.48
CA PHE A 112 -1.53 -4.53 -0.44
C PHE A 112 -2.23 -5.89 -0.33
N GLN A 113 -1.73 -6.92 -1.02
CA GLN A 113 -2.23 -8.28 -0.90
C GLN A 113 -1.98 -8.84 0.52
N LEU A 114 -0.79 -8.60 1.09
CA LEU A 114 -0.48 -8.97 2.48
C LEU A 114 -1.43 -8.29 3.47
N ALA A 115 -1.66 -6.98 3.32
CA ALA A 115 -2.60 -6.24 4.17
C ALA A 115 -4.03 -6.78 4.03
N CYS A 116 -4.49 -7.06 2.80
CA CYS A 116 -5.82 -7.64 2.58
C CYS A 116 -6.01 -8.99 3.28
N ARG A 117 -4.97 -9.84 3.24
CA ARG A 117 -4.95 -11.13 3.93
C ARG A 117 -4.93 -10.94 5.45
N HIS A 118 -4.04 -10.10 5.97
CA HIS A 118 -3.89 -9.85 7.40
C HIS A 118 -5.19 -9.35 8.05
N TYR A 119 -5.84 -8.38 7.43
CA TYR A 119 -7.11 -7.84 7.92
C TYR A 119 -8.33 -8.68 7.58
N ASN A 120 -8.16 -9.75 6.80
CA ASN A 120 -9.24 -10.60 6.31
C ASN A 120 -10.38 -9.80 5.62
N ILE A 121 -10.00 -8.78 4.84
CA ILE A 121 -10.94 -7.88 4.16
C ILE A 121 -11.31 -8.34 2.75
N ALA A 122 -10.63 -9.33 2.21
CA ALA A 122 -10.89 -9.91 0.89
C ALA A 122 -10.15 -11.23 0.71
N THR A 123 -10.52 -12.00 -0.31
CA THR A 123 -9.81 -13.23 -0.70
C THR A 123 -8.59 -12.90 -1.56
N VAL A 124 -7.41 -13.33 -1.12
CA VAL A 124 -6.18 -13.29 -1.91
C VAL A 124 -5.97 -14.64 -2.59
N CYS A 125 -5.85 -14.68 -3.91
CA CYS A 125 -5.66 -15.92 -4.65
C CYS A 125 -4.79 -15.76 -5.90
N LYS A 126 -4.28 -16.89 -6.41
CA LYS A 126 -3.52 -16.92 -7.66
C LYS A 126 -4.45 -16.69 -8.85
N ARG A 127 -4.02 -15.86 -9.81
CA ARG A 127 -4.73 -15.67 -11.09
C ARG A 127 -4.57 -16.91 -11.96
N LYS A 128 -5.53 -17.12 -12.87
CA LYS A 128 -5.41 -18.14 -13.94
C LYS A 128 -4.30 -17.80 -14.94
N SER A 129 -4.06 -16.52 -15.16
CA SER A 129 -3.01 -15.98 -16.02
C SER A 129 -2.45 -14.69 -15.41
N THR A 130 -1.16 -14.46 -15.63
CA THR A 130 -0.48 -13.22 -15.26
C THR A 130 -1.23 -12.01 -15.82
N SER A 131 -1.43 -11.00 -14.98
CA SER A 131 -1.88 -9.67 -15.40
C SER A 131 -0.64 -8.89 -15.80
N PHE A 132 -0.55 -8.43 -17.05
CA PHE A 132 0.54 -7.57 -17.50
C PHE A 132 0.06 -6.62 -18.59
N GLY A 133 0.07 -5.32 -18.32
CA GLY A 133 -0.36 -4.30 -19.28
C GLY A 133 -0.98 -3.07 -18.64
N VAL A 134 -1.61 -2.24 -19.46
CA VAL A 134 -2.38 -1.06 -19.03
C VAL A 134 -3.86 -1.42 -19.08
N PHE A 135 -4.56 -1.22 -17.97
CA PHE A 135 -5.96 -1.59 -17.81
C PHE A 135 -6.81 -0.38 -17.40
N PRO A 136 -8.08 -0.31 -17.85
CA PRO A 136 -9.02 0.65 -17.32
C PRO A 136 -9.34 0.30 -15.85
N ILE A 137 -9.44 1.33 -15.02
CA ILE A 137 -9.84 1.27 -13.62
C ILE A 137 -11.11 2.09 -13.48
N HIS A 138 -12.15 1.44 -12.99
CA HIS A 138 -13.49 2.01 -12.87
C HIS A 138 -13.71 2.52 -11.45
N MET A 139 -14.14 3.78 -11.31
CA MET A 139 -14.45 4.35 -10.00
C MET A 139 -15.73 3.72 -9.43
N LEU A 140 -15.75 3.53 -8.11
CA LEU A 140 -16.96 3.22 -7.35
C LEU A 140 -17.52 4.50 -6.73
N PRO A 141 -18.77 4.50 -6.20
CA PRO A 141 -19.39 5.71 -5.65
C PRO A 141 -18.52 6.49 -4.66
N GLU A 142 -17.76 5.79 -3.81
CA GLU A 142 -16.84 6.41 -2.84
C GLU A 142 -15.61 7.06 -3.50
N GLY A 143 -15.15 6.56 -4.65
CA GLY A 143 -14.02 7.12 -5.38
C GLY A 143 -14.29 8.49 -5.99
N PHE A 144 -15.55 8.83 -6.30
CA PHE A 144 -15.92 10.15 -6.83
C PHE A 144 -15.77 11.29 -5.81
N ASN A 145 -15.76 10.97 -4.52
CA ASN A 145 -15.60 11.94 -3.44
C ASN A 145 -14.19 11.92 -2.83
N GLU A 146 -13.29 11.11 -3.39
CA GLU A 146 -11.94 10.96 -2.88
C GLU A 146 -11.01 12.01 -3.49
N THR A 147 -10.36 12.80 -2.63
CA THR A 147 -9.50 13.92 -3.06
C THR A 147 -8.32 13.44 -3.90
N ILE A 148 -7.74 12.26 -3.59
CA ILE A 148 -6.62 11.73 -4.38
C ILE A 148 -7.02 11.32 -5.80
N PHE A 149 -8.32 11.22 -6.11
CA PHE A 149 -8.84 10.94 -7.45
C PHE A 149 -9.28 12.19 -8.20
N GLU A 150 -9.14 13.39 -7.62
CA GLU A 150 -9.52 14.64 -8.25
C GLU A 150 -8.83 14.83 -9.62
N GLY A 151 -9.62 15.12 -10.65
CA GLY A 151 -9.14 15.31 -12.02
C GLY A 151 -8.92 14.02 -12.83
N LEU A 152 -9.04 12.83 -12.23
CA LEU A 152 -9.03 11.57 -12.96
C LEU A 152 -10.34 11.36 -13.72
N LYS A 153 -10.26 10.73 -14.89
CA LYS A 153 -11.43 10.28 -15.67
C LYS A 153 -11.98 8.97 -15.09
N ASP A 154 -13.22 8.64 -15.42
CA ASP A 154 -13.79 7.31 -15.18
C ASP A 154 -14.14 6.65 -16.54
N PRO A 155 -13.47 5.55 -16.94
CA PRO A 155 -12.33 4.95 -16.27
C PRO A 155 -11.05 5.79 -16.42
N PHE A 156 -10.13 5.66 -15.46
CA PHE A 156 -8.71 6.03 -15.61
C PHE A 156 -7.89 4.78 -15.95
N TYR A 157 -6.59 4.93 -16.21
CA TYR A 157 -5.76 3.80 -16.65
C TYR A 157 -4.59 3.60 -15.70
N ALA A 158 -4.32 2.34 -15.34
CA ALA A 158 -3.20 1.95 -14.51
C ALA A 158 -2.44 0.77 -15.13
N VAL A 159 -1.13 0.72 -14.87
CA VAL A 159 -0.30 -0.46 -15.21
C VAL A 159 -0.52 -1.52 -14.14
N ASP A 160 -0.71 -2.76 -14.57
CA ASP A 160 -0.77 -3.93 -13.71
C ASP A 160 0.26 -4.97 -14.15
N SER A 161 0.90 -5.63 -13.19
CA SER A 161 1.95 -6.65 -13.39
C SER A 161 1.97 -7.60 -12.20
N ARG A 162 1.12 -8.63 -12.20
CA ARG A 162 0.95 -9.54 -11.05
C ARG A 162 0.38 -10.91 -11.40
N ASP A 163 0.76 -11.90 -10.59
CA ASP A 163 0.22 -13.28 -10.64
C ASP A 163 -0.87 -13.55 -9.59
N TYR A 164 -1.03 -12.65 -8.62
CA TYR A 164 -2.01 -12.78 -7.52
C TYR A 164 -3.03 -11.65 -7.56
N GLN A 165 -4.21 -11.89 -7.00
CA GLN A 165 -5.33 -10.96 -7.00
C GLN A 165 -6.06 -10.92 -5.68
N VAL A 166 -6.68 -9.77 -5.42
CA VAL A 166 -7.61 -9.55 -4.31
C VAL A 166 -9.01 -9.51 -4.91
N ILE A 167 -9.88 -10.41 -4.47
CA ILE A 167 -11.26 -10.57 -4.96
C ILE A 167 -12.20 -10.84 -3.78
N ALA A 168 -13.51 -10.88 -4.03
CA ALA A 168 -14.53 -11.23 -3.03
C ALA A 168 -14.35 -10.43 -1.71
N PRO A 169 -14.56 -9.10 -1.75
CA PRO A 169 -14.41 -8.25 -0.57
C PRO A 169 -15.36 -8.68 0.55
N ASN A 170 -14.84 -8.72 1.77
CA ASN A 170 -15.61 -8.94 2.99
C ASN A 170 -16.20 -7.60 3.45
N TYR A 171 -17.37 -7.25 2.92
CA TYR A 171 -18.04 -5.98 3.23
C TYR A 171 -18.34 -5.79 4.72
N GLN A 172 -18.60 -6.86 5.47
CA GLN A 172 -18.81 -6.76 6.92
C GLN A 172 -17.53 -6.32 7.64
N GLN A 173 -16.38 -6.88 7.26
CA GLN A 173 -15.10 -6.51 7.86
C GLN A 173 -14.66 -5.11 7.43
N LEU A 174 -14.83 -4.76 6.15
CA LEU A 174 -14.55 -3.42 5.65
C LEU A 174 -15.37 -2.36 6.41
N ALA A 175 -16.67 -2.60 6.62
CA ALA A 175 -17.53 -1.69 7.37
C ALA A 175 -17.08 -1.52 8.84
N LYS A 176 -16.67 -2.60 9.50
CA LYS A 176 -16.12 -2.53 10.88
C LYS A 176 -14.85 -1.68 10.97
N MET A 177 -14.03 -1.70 9.93
CA MET A 177 -12.79 -0.91 9.86
C MET A 177 -13.02 0.53 9.39
N GLY A 178 -14.24 0.87 8.94
CA GLY A 178 -14.50 2.15 8.26
C GLY A 178 -13.82 2.25 6.89
N ALA A 179 -13.45 1.12 6.29
CA ALA A 179 -12.76 1.07 5.00
C ALA A 179 -13.73 1.20 3.82
N LYS A 180 -13.25 1.81 2.74
CA LYS A 180 -14.01 2.02 1.50
C LYS A 180 -13.26 1.44 0.31
N ILE A 181 -14.00 0.95 -0.68
CA ILE A 181 -13.44 0.53 -1.97
C ILE A 181 -13.66 1.69 -2.96
N LEU A 182 -12.58 2.27 -3.43
CA LEU A 182 -12.62 3.49 -4.26
C LEU A 182 -12.78 3.17 -5.76
N SER A 183 -12.20 2.06 -6.21
CA SER A 183 -12.20 1.68 -7.62
C SER A 183 -11.91 0.19 -7.82
N ILE A 184 -12.24 -0.32 -9.01
CA ILE A 184 -12.00 -1.72 -9.40
C ILE A 184 -11.46 -1.82 -10.83
N GLU A 185 -10.58 -2.80 -11.10
CA GLU A 185 -10.08 -3.09 -12.46
C GLU A 185 -11.21 -3.57 -13.39
N LYS A 186 -12.07 -4.45 -12.89
CA LYS A 186 -13.11 -5.07 -13.70
C LYS A 186 -14.33 -5.40 -12.88
N GLU A 187 -15.47 -4.86 -13.27
CA GLU A 187 -16.76 -5.34 -12.81
C GLU A 187 -17.04 -6.71 -13.45
N ARG A 188 -17.40 -7.71 -12.65
CA ARG A 188 -17.77 -9.05 -13.11
C ARG A 188 -19.15 -9.42 -12.58
N PRO A 189 -20.23 -8.70 -12.96
CA PRO A 189 -21.56 -8.91 -12.38
C PRO A 189 -22.17 -10.28 -12.73
N HIS A 190 -21.60 -10.99 -13.71
CA HIS A 190 -22.11 -12.26 -14.23
C HIS A 190 -21.21 -13.47 -13.94
N ILE A 191 -20.12 -13.28 -13.20
CA ILE A 191 -19.26 -14.39 -12.77
C ILE A 191 -19.56 -14.59 -11.27
N PRO A 192 -20.20 -15.72 -10.89
CA PRO A 192 -20.48 -16.03 -9.49
C PRO A 192 -19.23 -16.04 -8.61
#